data_AF-A0A078A972-F1
#
_entry.id   AF-A0A078A972-F1
#
_cell.length_a   1.000
_cell.length_b   1.000
_cell.length_c   1.000
_cell.angle_alpha   90.00
_cell.angle_beta   90.00
_cell.angle_gamma   90.00
#
_symmetry.space_group_name_H-M   'P 1'
#
loop_
_entity.id
_entity.type
_entity.pdbx_description
1 polymer ?
#
loop_
_entity_poly.entity_id
_entity_poly.type
_entity_poly.pdbx_seq_one_letter_code
_entity_poly.pdbx_strand_id
1 'polypeptide(L)'
;MIGTSLTVEQQSFDDFIEHQFENELINFQNKEPYNQRGVYFIEIRDFLWFNVINTDSTKQKYPMNLTRQQFHWHLDGIATRLFKTKDLFYMSEDMNLLSSHKINNKFLKYSEKVSDNFKGYQLKYDLTFEASPETKTLKFTDYVKLLKKKTDEVSEEDYKWIFEGAAKFLDSSEIVPKLTYATYPRSGNSFFRKYFETITGISTGNDIECRYMVNLALQMQGFKGQSVIDDRVWMVKTHYPDGFNVELDYETNKVALCVRNPLDVLASQFSFLFTWTHSKNTEQEFHKDFQDTWERLAKYQLHEWIAFHKWWIDYAKAKEVPLFFFRYEDIISSTPKDTFEDFFSFALDLKSIKDTLIGQRINDVIKNQGHSASLIYQPRSSTGGQASQKTQVNKNLHRYSQVLLDYIKEQAADLLYFFGYVQIDKETPERTGFFNYKDHDPKLLAQSHGFKEWNKQLFIQNEKVEHFKAQEPSYFKSQEGIQYFRSLIGKEIVDPLVLNDNIIVRMAN
;
A
#
# COMPACT_ATOMS: atom_id res chain seq x y z
N MET A 1 -11.66 -18.01 -11.76
CA MET A 1 -11.34 -19.45 -11.84
C MET A 1 -9.84 -19.63 -12.00
N ILE A 2 -9.10 -19.78 -10.91
CA ILE A 2 -7.79 -20.44 -10.88
C ILE A 2 -7.80 -21.32 -9.62
N GLY A 3 -8.58 -22.40 -9.69
CA GLY A 3 -8.39 -23.57 -8.85
C GLY A 3 -7.50 -24.52 -9.62
N THR A 4 -6.23 -24.14 -9.83
CA THR A 4 -5.24 -25.13 -10.26
C THR A 4 -5.12 -26.10 -9.10
N SER A 5 -5.61 -27.33 -9.28
CA SER A 5 -5.28 -28.43 -8.39
C SER A 5 -3.77 -28.44 -8.24
N LEU A 6 -3.27 -28.20 -7.02
CA LEU A 6 -1.86 -28.34 -6.72
C LEU A 6 -1.45 -29.73 -7.21
N THR A 7 -0.29 -29.84 -7.87
CA THR A 7 0.23 -31.16 -8.17
C THR A 7 0.43 -31.90 -6.85
N VAL A 8 0.30 -33.23 -6.85
CA VAL A 8 0.53 -34.05 -5.65
C VAL A 8 1.88 -33.73 -5.02
N GLU A 9 2.89 -33.43 -5.86
CA GLU A 9 4.21 -32.98 -5.45
C GLU A 9 4.17 -31.63 -4.69
N GLN A 10 3.44 -30.64 -5.21
CA GLN A 10 3.31 -29.33 -4.57
C GLN A 10 2.56 -29.43 -3.24
N GLN A 11 1.48 -30.22 -3.16
CA GLN A 11 0.78 -30.45 -1.89
C GLN A 11 1.68 -31.14 -0.86
N SER A 12 2.45 -32.16 -1.28
CA SER A 12 3.40 -32.84 -0.39
C SER A 12 4.52 -31.93 0.13
N PHE A 13 4.87 -30.91 -0.65
CA PHE A 13 5.85 -29.89 -0.26
C PHE A 13 5.23 -28.88 0.71
N ASP A 14 4.04 -28.35 0.42
CA ASP A 14 3.29 -27.48 1.33
C ASP A 14 3.15 -28.13 2.72
N ASP A 15 2.71 -29.39 2.77
CA ASP A 15 2.55 -30.15 4.01
C ASP A 15 3.87 -30.33 4.75
N PHE A 16 4.96 -30.60 4.01
CA PHE A 16 6.31 -30.69 4.58
C PHE A 16 6.75 -29.36 5.20
N ILE A 17 6.62 -28.25 4.47
CA ILE A 17 7.00 -26.92 4.95
C ILE A 17 6.15 -26.49 6.14
N GLU A 18 4.84 -26.75 6.09
CA GLU A 18 3.93 -26.47 7.19
C GLU A 18 4.38 -27.20 8.47
N HIS A 19 4.66 -28.49 8.37
CA HIS A 19 5.16 -29.27 9.50
C HIS A 19 6.53 -28.78 10.02
N GLN A 20 7.46 -28.45 9.12
CA GLN A 20 8.75 -27.88 9.51
C GLN A 20 8.60 -26.52 10.18
N PHE A 21 7.74 -25.65 9.65
CA PHE A 21 7.48 -24.33 10.24
C PHE A 21 6.92 -24.45 11.66
N GLU A 22 5.94 -25.33 11.88
CA GLU A 22 5.37 -25.57 13.21
C GLU A 22 6.43 -26.04 14.20
N ASN A 23 7.17 -27.09 13.86
CA ASN A 23 8.20 -27.65 14.74
C ASN A 23 9.33 -26.66 15.03
N GLU A 24 9.82 -25.99 13.99
CA GLU A 24 10.96 -25.08 14.13
C GLU A 24 10.57 -23.80 14.86
N LEU A 25 9.37 -23.27 14.66
CA LEU A 25 8.91 -22.13 15.44
C LEU A 25 8.83 -22.45 16.95
N ILE A 26 8.33 -23.63 17.29
CA ILE A 26 8.31 -24.13 18.67
C ILE A 26 9.75 -24.26 19.20
N ASN A 27 10.65 -24.88 18.43
CA ASN A 27 12.05 -25.04 18.81
C ASN A 27 12.78 -23.70 18.99
N PHE A 28 12.52 -22.73 18.12
CA PHE A 28 13.10 -21.38 18.19
C PHE A 28 12.69 -20.66 19.46
N GLN A 29 11.42 -20.72 19.81
CA GLN A 29 10.88 -20.02 20.97
C GLN A 29 11.34 -20.62 22.30
N ASN A 30 11.65 -21.92 22.32
CA ASN A 30 12.22 -22.58 23.49
C ASN A 30 13.67 -22.16 23.79
N LYS A 31 14.34 -21.45 22.86
CA LYS A 31 15.67 -20.88 23.09
C LYS A 31 15.53 -19.51 23.75
N GLU A 32 16.21 -19.30 24.88
CA GLU A 32 16.46 -17.94 25.41
C GLU A 32 17.25 -17.13 24.37
N PRO A 33 16.88 -15.88 24.03
CA PRO A 33 15.91 -14.98 24.69
C PRO A 33 14.52 -14.90 24.02
N TYR A 34 14.17 -15.82 23.10
CA TYR A 34 12.98 -15.68 22.26
C TYR A 34 11.66 -15.92 23.01
N ASN A 35 11.68 -16.71 24.08
CA ASN A 35 10.51 -16.93 24.94
C ASN A 35 9.97 -15.65 25.62
N GLN A 36 10.80 -14.61 25.76
CA GLN A 36 10.43 -13.35 26.42
C GLN A 36 9.95 -12.27 25.45
N ARG A 37 10.44 -12.26 24.20
CA ARG A 37 10.12 -11.21 23.21
C ARG A 37 9.30 -11.67 22.02
N GLY A 38 9.20 -12.99 21.81
CA GLY A 38 8.70 -13.58 20.58
C GLY A 38 9.77 -13.63 19.49
N VAL A 39 9.38 -14.05 18.30
CA VAL A 39 10.29 -14.18 17.15
C VAL A 39 9.75 -13.35 16.01
N TYR A 40 10.59 -12.56 15.37
CA TYR A 40 10.18 -11.85 14.16
C TYR A 40 9.98 -12.86 13.04
N PHE A 41 8.94 -12.65 12.25
CA PHE A 41 8.63 -13.59 11.19
C PHE A 41 9.76 -13.75 10.16
N ILE A 42 10.52 -12.68 9.90
CA ILE A 42 11.71 -12.72 9.05
C ILE A 42 12.83 -13.63 9.61
N GLU A 43 12.99 -13.70 10.93
CA GLU A 43 13.98 -14.59 11.58
C GLU A 43 13.65 -16.06 11.31
N ILE A 44 12.36 -16.42 11.31
CA ILE A 44 11.88 -17.78 11.04
C ILE A 44 12.10 -18.14 9.56
N ARG A 45 11.78 -17.19 8.67
CA ARG A 45 11.98 -17.36 7.22
C ARG A 45 13.44 -17.65 6.89
N ASP A 46 14.35 -16.84 7.42
CA ASP A 46 15.78 -17.00 7.19
C ASP A 46 16.29 -18.31 7.79
N PHE A 47 15.84 -18.68 8.99
CA PHE A 47 16.22 -19.96 9.57
C PHE A 47 15.80 -21.14 8.70
N LEU A 48 14.53 -21.21 8.28
CA LEU A 48 14.03 -22.31 7.46
C LEU A 48 14.75 -22.39 6.11
N TRP A 49 15.02 -21.24 5.49
CA TRP A 49 15.79 -21.19 4.26
C TRP A 49 17.17 -21.83 4.44
N PHE A 50 17.95 -21.36 5.42
CA PHE A 50 19.34 -21.81 5.59
C PHE A 50 19.48 -23.22 6.14
N ASN A 51 18.62 -23.63 7.08
CA ASN A 51 18.83 -24.84 7.87
C ASN A 51 17.97 -26.02 7.42
N VAL A 52 16.86 -25.77 6.73
CA VAL A 52 15.95 -26.83 6.28
C VAL A 52 16.02 -26.99 4.76
N ILE A 53 15.82 -25.90 4.03
CA ILE A 53 15.62 -25.95 2.57
C ILE A 53 16.92 -25.98 1.79
N ASN A 54 17.92 -25.22 2.22
CA ASN A 54 19.18 -25.13 1.49
C ASN A 54 20.12 -26.33 1.74
N THR A 55 19.66 -27.38 2.43
CA THR A 55 20.43 -28.60 2.67
C THR A 55 20.38 -29.55 1.46
N ASP A 56 21.46 -30.29 1.22
CA ASP A 56 21.56 -31.18 0.05
C ASP A 56 20.50 -32.29 0.05
N SER A 57 20.15 -32.82 1.22
CA SER A 57 19.12 -33.87 1.36
C SER A 57 17.72 -33.36 0.98
N THR A 58 17.37 -32.14 1.37
CA THR A 58 16.08 -31.54 1.00
C THR A 58 16.04 -31.23 -0.50
N LYS A 59 17.13 -30.71 -1.08
CA LYS A 59 17.22 -30.46 -2.53
C LYS A 59 17.09 -31.73 -3.36
N GLN A 60 17.65 -32.85 -2.90
CA GLN A 60 17.47 -34.15 -3.55
C GLN A 60 16.03 -34.64 -3.49
N LYS A 61 15.36 -34.44 -2.35
CA LYS A 61 13.98 -34.89 -2.13
C LYS A 61 12.94 -34.01 -2.83
N TYR A 62 13.19 -32.71 -2.89
CA TYR A 62 12.34 -31.70 -3.50
C TYR A 62 13.21 -30.80 -4.39
N PRO A 63 13.54 -31.23 -5.62
CA PRO A 63 14.38 -30.47 -6.55
C PRO A 63 13.63 -29.23 -7.02
N MET A 64 13.69 -28.17 -6.23
CA MET A 64 13.01 -26.91 -6.47
C MET A 64 14.04 -25.84 -6.79
N ASN A 65 13.94 -25.29 -8.00
CA ASN A 65 14.68 -24.10 -8.43
C ASN A 65 13.99 -22.83 -7.92
N LEU A 66 13.66 -22.78 -6.63
CA LEU A 66 13.12 -21.56 -6.02
C LEU A 66 14.27 -20.64 -5.62
N THR A 67 14.14 -19.36 -5.98
CA THR A 67 14.91 -18.30 -5.36
C THR A 67 14.50 -18.14 -3.90
N ARG A 68 15.40 -17.60 -3.05
CA ARG A 68 15.10 -17.27 -1.65
C ARG A 68 13.83 -16.41 -1.51
N GLN A 69 13.65 -15.44 -2.40
CA GLN A 69 12.47 -14.58 -2.42
C GLN A 69 11.18 -15.37 -2.72
N GLN A 70 11.19 -16.27 -3.71
CA GLN A 70 10.03 -17.11 -4.00
C GLN A 70 9.69 -18.05 -2.84
N PHE A 71 10.70 -18.64 -2.20
CA PHE A 71 10.50 -19.45 -0.99
C PHE A 71 9.86 -18.63 0.13
N HIS A 72 10.36 -17.42 0.37
CA HIS A 72 9.82 -16.50 1.34
C HIS A 72 8.34 -16.17 1.11
N TRP A 73 7.96 -15.82 -0.12
CA TRP A 73 6.56 -15.58 -0.46
C TRP A 73 5.68 -16.82 -0.25
N HIS A 74 6.19 -18.00 -0.59
CA HIS A 74 5.49 -19.26 -0.38
C HIS A 74 5.28 -19.54 1.12
N LEU A 75 6.31 -19.33 1.92
CA LEU A 75 6.26 -19.50 3.38
C LEU A 75 5.30 -18.51 4.06
N ASP A 76 5.23 -17.26 3.60
CA ASP A 76 4.20 -16.30 4.06
C ASP A 76 2.79 -16.86 3.90
N GLY A 77 2.51 -17.53 2.76
CA GLY A 77 1.22 -18.17 2.47
C GLY A 77 0.88 -19.30 3.45
N ILE A 78 1.86 -20.16 3.74
CA ILE A 78 1.72 -21.26 4.71
C ILE A 78 1.52 -20.72 6.12
N ALA A 79 2.38 -19.79 6.56
CA ALA A 79 2.30 -19.19 7.89
C ALA A 79 0.95 -18.50 8.10
N THR A 80 0.49 -17.73 7.12
CA THR A 80 -0.82 -17.07 7.16
C THR A 80 -1.96 -18.08 7.30
N ARG A 81 -1.90 -19.22 6.60
CA ARG A 81 -2.87 -20.31 6.73
C ARG A 81 -2.90 -20.86 8.16
N LEU A 82 -1.73 -21.16 8.73
CA LEU A 82 -1.58 -21.66 10.10
C LEU A 82 -2.15 -20.70 11.14
N PHE A 83 -1.85 -19.40 11.03
CA PHE A 83 -2.37 -18.40 11.95
C PHE A 83 -3.89 -18.33 11.92
N LYS A 84 -4.48 -18.48 10.73
CA LYS A 84 -5.91 -18.26 10.50
C LYS A 84 -6.77 -19.48 10.80
N THR A 85 -6.33 -20.67 10.41
CA THR A 85 -7.17 -21.88 10.51
C THR A 85 -6.95 -22.63 11.81
N LYS A 86 -5.72 -22.64 12.34
CA LYS A 86 -5.37 -23.42 13.54
C LYS A 86 -5.30 -22.57 14.81
N ASP A 87 -5.32 -21.23 14.67
CA ASP A 87 -5.25 -20.27 15.78
C ASP A 87 -4.14 -20.62 16.79
N LEU A 88 -3.00 -20.98 16.21
CA LEU A 88 -1.96 -21.79 16.84
C LEU A 88 -0.92 -20.93 17.55
N PHE A 89 -0.79 -19.67 17.14
CA PHE A 89 0.23 -18.74 17.59
C PHE A 89 -0.39 -17.42 18.09
N TYR A 90 0.27 -16.82 19.07
CA TYR A 90 0.02 -15.46 19.53
C TYR A 90 0.88 -14.47 18.75
N MET A 91 0.33 -13.30 18.49
CA MET A 91 0.97 -12.28 17.68
C MET A 91 0.97 -10.94 18.41
N SER A 92 2.06 -10.19 18.28
CA SER A 92 2.14 -8.83 18.82
C SER A 92 1.00 -7.95 18.30
N GLU A 93 0.78 -6.82 18.98
CA GLU A 93 -0.22 -5.82 18.59
C GLU A 93 -0.11 -5.42 17.10
N ASP A 94 1.12 -5.22 16.63
CA ASP A 94 1.45 -4.85 15.25
C ASP A 94 1.69 -6.02 14.30
N MET A 95 1.48 -7.27 14.74
CA MET A 95 1.59 -8.51 13.96
C MET A 95 2.99 -8.80 13.39
N ASN A 96 4.04 -8.17 13.94
CA ASN A 96 5.42 -8.36 13.47
C ASN A 96 6.17 -9.46 14.24
N LEU A 97 5.73 -9.79 15.46
CA LEU A 97 6.31 -10.81 16.33
C LEU A 97 5.32 -11.95 16.58
N LEU A 98 5.84 -13.18 16.60
CA LEU A 98 5.10 -14.41 16.79
C LEU A 98 5.56 -15.16 18.05
N SER A 99 4.62 -15.81 18.73
CA SER A 99 4.88 -16.61 19.93
C SER A 99 3.96 -17.85 19.99
N SER A 100 4.44 -19.00 20.45
CA SER A 100 3.60 -20.20 20.71
C SER A 100 2.83 -20.10 22.02
N HIS A 101 3.30 -19.28 22.96
CA HIS A 101 2.62 -18.95 24.21
C HIS A 101 2.31 -17.46 24.31
N LYS A 102 1.33 -17.12 25.15
CA LYS A 102 0.95 -15.73 25.41
C LYS A 102 2.04 -15.04 26.24
N ILE A 103 2.86 -14.20 25.61
CA ILE A 103 3.94 -13.48 26.28
C ILE A 103 3.38 -12.44 27.27
N ASN A 104 2.35 -11.70 26.84
CA ASN A 104 1.63 -10.73 27.65
C ASN A 104 0.23 -10.50 27.06
N ASN A 105 -0.58 -9.63 27.67
CA ASN A 105 -1.95 -9.35 27.24
C ASN A 105 -2.07 -8.70 25.85
N LYS A 106 -0.98 -8.17 25.29
CA LYS A 106 -0.96 -7.60 23.93
C LYS A 106 -0.65 -8.65 22.85
N PHE A 107 -0.13 -9.81 23.25
CA PHE A 107 0.04 -10.95 22.37
C PHE A 107 -1.28 -11.71 22.32
N LEU A 108 -1.97 -11.58 21.20
CA LEU A 108 -3.29 -12.17 21.00
C LEU A 108 -3.23 -13.15 19.84
N LYS A 109 -4.02 -14.20 19.93
CA LYS A 109 -4.28 -15.11 18.83
C LYS A 109 -5.01 -14.39 17.70
N TYR A 110 -5.05 -15.02 16.53
CA TYR A 110 -5.72 -14.42 15.37
C TYR A 110 -7.22 -14.27 15.62
N SER A 111 -7.87 -15.30 16.15
CA SER A 111 -9.30 -15.29 16.46
C SER A 111 -9.67 -14.20 17.49
N GLU A 112 -8.85 -14.02 18.53
CA GLU A 112 -9.00 -12.97 19.55
C GLU A 112 -8.95 -11.58 18.89
N LYS A 113 -7.94 -11.31 18.05
CA LYS A 113 -7.81 -10.03 17.34
C LYS A 113 -8.97 -9.76 16.40
N VAL A 114 -9.46 -10.78 15.69
CA VAL A 114 -10.60 -10.65 14.78
C VAL A 114 -11.87 -10.28 15.54
N SER A 115 -12.14 -10.98 16.65
CA SER A 115 -13.32 -10.72 17.50
C SER A 115 -13.31 -9.30 18.08
N ASP A 116 -12.13 -8.81 18.49
CA ASP A 116 -11.99 -7.49 19.08
C ASP A 116 -12.15 -6.36 18.04
N ASN A 117 -11.53 -6.52 16.87
CA ASN A 117 -11.41 -5.44 15.89
C ASN A 117 -12.57 -5.37 14.88
N PHE A 118 -13.30 -6.47 14.66
CA PHE A 118 -14.29 -6.57 13.57
C PHE A 118 -15.67 -7.04 14.04
N LYS A 119 -16.17 -6.45 15.14
CA LYS A 119 -17.53 -6.71 15.65
C LYS A 119 -18.58 -6.49 14.55
N GLY A 120 -19.47 -7.47 14.38
CA GLY A 120 -20.51 -7.47 13.33
C GLY A 120 -20.00 -7.93 11.95
N TYR A 121 -18.78 -8.44 11.85
CA TYR A 121 -18.26 -8.99 10.60
C TYR A 121 -17.81 -10.43 10.79
N GLN A 122 -17.97 -11.22 9.74
CA GLN A 122 -17.57 -12.62 9.67
C GLN A 122 -16.41 -12.76 8.70
N LEU A 123 -15.42 -13.55 9.08
CA LEU A 123 -14.31 -13.88 8.20
C LEU A 123 -14.73 -15.03 7.26
N LYS A 124 -14.62 -14.82 5.95
CA LYS A 124 -14.85 -15.83 4.92
C LYS A 124 -13.65 -16.78 4.79
N TYR A 125 -13.86 -17.88 4.08
CA TYR A 125 -12.81 -18.86 3.76
C TYR A 125 -11.66 -18.25 2.95
N ASP A 126 -11.96 -17.29 2.06
CA ASP A 126 -10.97 -16.54 1.28
C ASP A 126 -10.27 -15.42 2.08
N LEU A 127 -10.53 -15.36 3.39
CA LEU A 127 -9.90 -14.45 4.34
C LEU A 127 -10.34 -12.99 4.17
N THR A 128 -11.39 -12.76 3.38
CA THR A 128 -12.09 -11.47 3.33
C THR A 128 -13.15 -11.39 4.42
N PHE A 129 -13.56 -10.17 4.78
CA PHE A 129 -14.64 -9.96 5.74
C PHE A 129 -15.97 -9.72 5.04
N GLU A 130 -17.06 -10.21 5.63
CA GLU A 130 -18.43 -9.91 5.24
C GLU A 130 -19.20 -9.34 6.43
N ALA A 131 -20.15 -8.44 6.17
CA ALA A 131 -21.07 -7.99 7.20
C ALA A 131 -21.95 -9.16 7.63
N SER A 132 -22.06 -9.42 8.93
CA SER A 132 -23.08 -10.34 9.43
C SER A 132 -24.49 -9.86 9.04
N PRO A 133 -25.51 -10.74 8.98
CA PRO A 133 -26.89 -10.35 8.64
C PRO A 133 -27.47 -9.20 9.49
N GLU A 134 -27.06 -9.09 10.74
CA GLU A 134 -27.48 -8.04 11.69
C GLU A 134 -26.70 -6.72 11.53
N THR A 135 -25.61 -6.72 10.77
CA THR A 135 -24.77 -5.56 10.58
C THR A 135 -25.31 -4.68 9.48
N LYS A 136 -25.65 -3.44 9.83
CA LYS A 136 -26.16 -2.44 8.89
C LYS A 136 -25.11 -2.13 7.81
N THR A 137 -25.53 -2.29 6.55
CA THR A 137 -24.78 -1.91 5.34
C THR A 137 -25.47 -0.73 4.63
N LEU A 138 -24.84 -0.22 3.58
CA LEU A 138 -25.30 0.94 2.81
C LEU A 138 -25.36 0.61 1.33
N LYS A 139 -26.53 0.82 0.71
CA LYS A 139 -26.62 0.86 -0.75
C LYS A 139 -25.77 2.01 -1.29
N PHE A 140 -24.95 1.72 -2.29
CA PHE A 140 -24.01 2.69 -2.82
C PHE A 140 -24.72 3.91 -3.41
N THR A 141 -25.82 3.67 -4.13
CA THR A 141 -26.58 4.75 -4.76
C THR A 141 -27.16 5.75 -3.75
N ASP A 142 -27.73 5.26 -2.65
CA ASP A 142 -28.27 6.09 -1.58
C ASP A 142 -27.17 6.81 -0.80
N TYR A 143 -26.07 6.11 -0.55
CA TYR A 143 -24.90 6.67 0.12
C TYR A 143 -24.27 7.81 -0.67
N VAL A 144 -24.06 7.65 -1.98
CA VAL A 144 -23.53 8.73 -2.83
C VAL A 144 -24.48 9.91 -2.88
N LYS A 145 -25.80 9.69 -3.00
CA LYS A 145 -26.79 10.78 -2.94
C LYS A 145 -26.68 11.55 -1.62
N LEU A 146 -26.56 10.84 -0.50
CA LEU A 146 -26.39 11.43 0.81
C LEU A 146 -25.13 12.31 0.89
N LEU A 147 -23.98 11.82 0.42
CA LEU A 147 -22.73 12.60 0.41
C LEU A 147 -22.83 13.91 -0.39
N LYS A 148 -23.63 13.90 -1.46
CA LYS A 148 -23.82 15.05 -2.37
C LYS A 148 -24.85 16.07 -1.87
N LYS A 149 -25.71 15.72 -0.91
CA LYS A 149 -26.69 16.65 -0.34
C LYS A 149 -26.01 17.80 0.36
N LYS A 150 -26.69 18.96 0.39
CA LYS A 150 -26.21 20.09 1.19
C LYS A 150 -26.30 19.76 2.67
N THR A 151 -25.39 20.30 3.47
CA THR A 151 -25.36 20.05 4.93
C THR A 151 -26.68 20.39 5.62
N ASP A 152 -27.37 21.46 5.21
CA ASP A 152 -28.64 21.91 5.79
C ASP A 152 -29.85 21.03 5.38
N GLU A 153 -29.68 20.13 4.41
CA GLU A 153 -30.70 19.20 3.91
C GLU A 153 -30.63 17.81 4.58
N VAL A 154 -29.70 17.59 5.51
CA VAL A 154 -29.47 16.29 6.13
C VAL A 154 -29.51 16.41 7.65
N SER A 155 -30.35 15.60 8.30
CA SER A 155 -30.33 15.47 9.76
C SER A 155 -29.13 14.65 10.20
N GLU A 156 -28.44 15.06 11.27
CA GLU A 156 -27.31 14.31 11.84
C GLU A 156 -27.70 12.85 12.16
N GLU A 157 -28.91 12.66 12.68
CA GLU A 157 -29.45 11.34 13.04
C GLU A 157 -29.49 10.35 11.87
N ASP A 158 -29.65 10.84 10.64
CA ASP A 158 -29.74 10.01 9.43
C ASP A 158 -28.40 9.36 9.07
N TYR A 159 -27.29 10.05 9.34
CA TYR A 159 -25.97 9.65 8.85
C TYR A 159 -24.94 9.35 9.93
N LYS A 160 -25.18 9.75 11.18
CA LYS A 160 -24.19 9.64 12.27
C LYS A 160 -23.61 8.23 12.38
N TRP A 161 -24.47 7.22 12.32
CA TRP A 161 -24.10 5.81 12.42
C TRP A 161 -23.12 5.33 11.34
N ILE A 162 -23.07 6.01 10.18
CA ILE A 162 -22.17 5.68 9.06
C ILE A 162 -20.72 6.00 9.44
N PHE A 163 -20.52 7.10 10.15
CA PHE A 163 -19.20 7.63 10.48
C PHE A 163 -18.75 7.29 11.91
N GLU A 164 -19.60 6.62 12.69
CA GLU A 164 -19.26 6.14 14.03
C GLU A 164 -18.48 4.81 14.00
N GLY A 165 -17.34 4.80 14.68
CA GLY A 165 -16.51 3.62 14.87
C GLY A 165 -15.66 3.26 13.65
N ALA A 166 -15.55 1.96 13.37
CA ALA A 166 -14.80 1.45 12.22
C ALA A 166 -15.61 1.58 10.93
N ALA A 167 -14.91 1.82 9.82
CA ALA A 167 -15.51 1.95 8.50
C ALA A 167 -16.33 0.71 8.11
N LYS A 168 -17.42 0.93 7.38
CA LYS A 168 -18.42 -0.09 7.02
C LYS A 168 -18.18 -0.66 5.63
N PHE A 169 -18.83 -1.77 5.31
CA PHE A 169 -18.94 -2.22 3.92
C PHE A 169 -20.21 -1.67 3.30
N LEU A 170 -20.18 -1.51 1.99
CA LEU A 170 -21.37 -1.28 1.19
C LEU A 170 -22.19 -2.57 1.09
N ASP A 171 -23.46 -2.41 0.76
CA ASP A 171 -24.37 -3.49 0.43
C ASP A 171 -23.99 -4.08 -0.93
N SER A 172 -23.70 -5.38 -0.96
CA SER A 172 -23.28 -6.11 -2.17
C SER A 172 -24.44 -6.41 -3.14
N SER A 173 -25.66 -5.96 -2.84
CA SER A 173 -26.81 -6.09 -3.74
C SER A 173 -26.80 -5.09 -4.91
N GLU A 174 -25.91 -4.09 -4.90
CA GLU A 174 -25.74 -3.13 -5.99
C GLU A 174 -24.34 -3.23 -6.59
N ILE A 175 -24.23 -3.06 -7.91
CA ILE A 175 -22.94 -2.90 -8.57
C ILE A 175 -22.36 -1.55 -8.19
N VAL A 176 -21.13 -1.54 -7.69
CA VAL A 176 -20.45 -0.33 -7.23
C VAL A 176 -19.39 0.09 -8.24
N PRO A 177 -19.51 1.27 -8.89
CA PRO A 177 -18.46 1.86 -9.70
C PRO A 177 -17.15 1.97 -8.90
N LYS A 178 -16.09 1.33 -9.37
CA LYS A 178 -14.81 1.27 -8.67
C LYS A 178 -13.97 2.51 -8.93
N LEU A 179 -13.49 3.09 -7.84
CA LEU A 179 -12.40 4.05 -7.84
C LEU A 179 -11.10 3.31 -7.53
N THR A 180 -10.23 3.14 -8.51
CA THR A 180 -8.89 2.62 -8.28
C THR A 180 -8.02 3.68 -7.63
N TYR A 181 -7.44 3.33 -6.49
CA TYR A 181 -6.40 4.13 -5.85
C TYR A 181 -5.03 3.51 -6.13
N ALA A 182 -4.37 4.02 -7.16
CA ALA A 182 -3.09 3.54 -7.61
C ALA A 182 -1.95 4.27 -6.90
N THR A 183 -0.94 3.53 -6.46
CA THR A 183 0.26 4.11 -5.85
C THR A 183 1.47 3.24 -6.12
N TYR A 184 2.63 3.86 -6.31
CA TYR A 184 3.88 3.13 -6.19
C TYR A 184 4.08 2.74 -4.70
N PRO A 185 4.63 1.56 -4.37
CA PRO A 185 4.91 1.19 -2.99
C PRO A 185 5.54 2.33 -2.18
N ARG A 186 5.12 2.46 -0.92
CA ARG A 186 5.60 3.49 0.04
C ARG A 186 5.23 4.94 -0.28
N SER A 187 4.34 5.17 -1.23
CA SER A 187 3.84 6.51 -1.57
C SER A 187 2.70 7.02 -0.68
N GLY A 188 2.45 6.40 0.47
CA GLY A 188 1.45 6.87 1.44
C GLY A 188 0.08 6.21 1.37
N ASN A 189 0.01 4.96 0.90
CA ASN A 189 -1.27 4.26 0.67
C ASN A 189 -2.08 4.12 1.95
N SER A 190 -1.48 3.58 3.02
CA SER A 190 -2.16 3.39 4.30
C SER A 190 -2.62 4.71 4.89
N PHE A 191 -1.85 5.77 4.68
CA PHE A 191 -2.16 7.11 5.15
C PHE A 191 -3.42 7.67 4.47
N PHE A 192 -3.46 7.68 3.14
CA PHE A 192 -4.60 8.18 2.39
C PHE A 192 -5.85 7.32 2.57
N ARG A 193 -5.71 5.99 2.52
CA ARG A 193 -6.83 5.07 2.74
C ARG A 193 -7.49 5.33 4.09
N LYS A 194 -6.72 5.59 5.14
CA LYS A 194 -7.30 5.89 6.45
C LYS A 194 -8.08 7.19 6.47
N TYR A 195 -7.58 8.25 5.82
CA TYR A 195 -8.36 9.47 5.63
C TYR A 195 -9.66 9.19 4.88
N PHE A 196 -9.57 8.48 3.77
CA PHE A 196 -10.75 8.10 2.99
C PHE A 196 -11.77 7.36 3.86
N GLU A 197 -11.36 6.31 4.58
CA GLU A 197 -12.24 5.54 5.46
C GLU A 197 -12.86 6.39 6.58
N THR A 198 -12.11 7.35 7.12
CA THR A 198 -12.57 8.21 8.21
C THR A 198 -13.52 9.31 7.73
N ILE A 199 -13.25 9.87 6.55
CA ILE A 199 -14.09 10.90 5.91
C ILE A 199 -15.40 10.27 5.42
N THR A 200 -15.32 9.10 4.77
CA THR A 200 -16.46 8.43 4.13
C THR A 200 -17.22 7.51 5.08
N GLY A 201 -16.57 6.96 6.10
CA GLY A 201 -17.13 5.85 6.89
C GLY A 201 -17.19 4.53 6.11
N ILE A 202 -16.62 4.43 4.91
CA ILE A 202 -16.63 3.24 4.05
C ILE A 202 -15.24 2.63 3.95
N SER A 203 -15.16 1.31 4.13
CA SER A 203 -13.91 0.55 4.08
C SER A 203 -13.31 0.57 2.68
N THR A 204 -11.99 0.56 2.61
CA THR A 204 -11.24 0.52 1.35
C THR A 204 -10.76 -0.89 1.03
N GLY A 205 -10.86 -1.24 -0.25
CA GLY A 205 -10.32 -2.46 -0.82
C GLY A 205 -8.80 -2.45 -1.04
N ASN A 206 -8.25 -3.62 -1.33
CA ASN A 206 -6.89 -3.80 -1.83
C ASN A 206 -6.87 -5.04 -2.72
N ASP A 207 -6.22 -4.95 -3.87
CA ASP A 207 -6.12 -6.07 -4.80
C ASP A 207 -5.10 -7.12 -4.38
N ILE A 208 -4.20 -6.85 -3.44
CA ILE A 208 -3.26 -7.88 -2.98
C ILE A 208 -3.94 -8.83 -1.99
N GLU A 209 -3.78 -10.12 -2.22
CA GLU A 209 -4.30 -11.17 -1.37
C GLU A 209 -3.73 -11.15 0.06
N CYS A 210 -4.58 -11.51 1.01
CA CYS A 210 -4.32 -11.61 2.43
C CYS A 210 -3.57 -12.90 2.79
N ARG A 211 -2.87 -13.50 1.81
CA ARG A 211 -1.98 -14.65 2.00
C ARG A 211 -0.60 -14.25 2.54
N TYR A 212 -0.29 -12.95 2.55
CA TYR A 212 1.00 -12.44 2.99
C TYR A 212 0.95 -11.78 4.34
N MET A 213 1.98 -12.01 5.16
CA MET A 213 2.01 -11.51 6.55
C MET A 213 1.92 -9.99 6.62
N VAL A 214 2.55 -9.29 5.70
CA VAL A 214 2.46 -7.82 5.59
C VAL A 214 1.04 -7.33 5.31
N ASN A 215 0.23 -8.08 4.55
CA ASN A 215 -1.15 -7.72 4.26
C ASN A 215 -2.07 -8.10 5.40
N LEU A 216 -1.82 -9.26 6.02
CA LEU A 216 -2.51 -9.70 7.23
C LEU A 216 -2.33 -8.70 8.38
N ALA A 217 -1.11 -8.19 8.56
CA ALA A 217 -0.81 -7.17 9.55
C ALA A 217 -1.67 -5.91 9.33
N LEU A 218 -1.78 -5.43 8.08
CA LEU A 218 -2.64 -4.28 7.77
C LEU A 218 -4.12 -4.58 8.00
N GLN A 219 -4.57 -5.79 7.67
CA GLN A 219 -5.94 -6.21 7.91
C GLN A 219 -6.25 -6.09 9.40
N MET A 220 -5.42 -6.71 10.25
CA MET A 220 -5.58 -6.71 11.71
C MET A 220 -5.41 -5.34 12.35
N GLN A 221 -4.66 -4.44 11.72
CA GLN A 221 -4.51 -3.06 12.19
C GLN A 221 -5.73 -2.18 11.88
N GLY A 222 -6.71 -2.66 11.12
CA GLY A 222 -8.00 -1.98 10.95
C GLY A 222 -8.45 -1.83 9.50
N PHE A 223 -7.64 -2.22 8.51
CA PHE A 223 -8.07 -2.27 7.12
C PHE A 223 -8.89 -3.53 6.85
N LYS A 224 -10.14 -3.54 7.30
CA LYS A 224 -11.05 -4.68 7.13
C LYS A 224 -11.21 -5.11 5.66
N GLY A 225 -11.15 -4.17 4.72
CA GLY A 225 -11.27 -4.42 3.28
C GLY A 225 -10.00 -4.95 2.58
N GLN A 226 -8.98 -5.41 3.31
CA GLN A 226 -7.85 -6.08 2.66
C GLN A 226 -8.32 -7.30 1.85
N SER A 227 -7.87 -7.39 0.59
CA SER A 227 -8.27 -8.41 -0.40
C SER A 227 -9.73 -8.36 -0.84
N VAL A 228 -10.46 -7.29 -0.48
CA VAL A 228 -11.80 -7.04 -0.99
C VAL A 228 -11.71 -6.15 -2.22
N ILE A 229 -12.18 -6.66 -3.35
CA ILE A 229 -12.19 -5.96 -4.65
C ILE A 229 -13.60 -5.87 -5.27
N ASP A 230 -14.59 -6.44 -4.61
CA ASP A 230 -15.98 -6.51 -5.09
C ASP A 230 -16.82 -5.34 -4.55
N ASP A 231 -18.15 -5.45 -4.69
CA ASP A 231 -19.14 -4.42 -4.38
C ASP A 231 -19.31 -4.09 -2.89
N ARG A 232 -18.58 -4.76 -2.01
CA ARG A 232 -18.47 -4.36 -0.60
C ARG A 232 -17.69 -3.05 -0.41
N VAL A 233 -16.89 -2.62 -1.39
CA VAL A 233 -16.03 -1.43 -1.31
C VAL A 233 -16.18 -0.52 -2.53
N TRP A 234 -16.01 0.79 -2.30
CA TRP A 234 -16.02 1.81 -3.36
C TRP A 234 -14.63 2.02 -3.97
N MET A 235 -13.61 2.17 -3.12
CA MET A 235 -12.24 2.42 -3.53
C MET A 235 -11.38 1.17 -3.35
N VAL A 236 -10.65 0.75 -4.38
CA VAL A 236 -9.72 -0.39 -4.35
C VAL A 236 -8.31 0.12 -4.55
N LYS A 237 -7.42 -0.12 -3.57
CA LYS A 237 -6.01 0.23 -3.68
C LYS A 237 -5.26 -0.81 -4.53
N THR A 238 -4.28 -0.36 -5.32
CA THR A 238 -3.40 -1.24 -6.12
C THR A 238 -1.94 -0.79 -6.15
N HIS A 239 -1.02 -1.75 -6.31
CA HIS A 239 0.39 -1.53 -6.67
C HIS A 239 0.72 -1.98 -8.09
N TYR A 240 -0.23 -2.56 -8.82
CA TYR A 240 -0.01 -2.95 -10.19
C TYR A 240 0.40 -1.72 -11.03
N PRO A 241 1.36 -1.86 -11.95
CA PRO A 241 1.93 -3.11 -12.49
C PRO A 241 3.21 -3.64 -11.80
N ASP A 242 3.48 -3.32 -10.52
CA ASP A 242 4.71 -3.67 -9.79
C ASP A 242 5.04 -5.19 -9.70
N GLY A 243 4.18 -6.05 -10.24
CA GLY A 243 4.56 -7.41 -10.63
C GLY A 243 4.40 -8.46 -9.53
N PHE A 244 3.64 -8.16 -8.49
CA PHE A 244 3.24 -9.18 -7.52
C PHE A 244 2.28 -10.17 -8.19
N ASN A 245 2.65 -11.45 -8.27
CA ASN A 245 1.81 -12.53 -8.85
C ASN A 245 0.53 -12.86 -8.03
N VAL A 246 0.07 -11.93 -7.21
CA VAL A 246 -0.95 -12.11 -6.16
C VAL A 246 -1.91 -10.95 -6.02
N GLU A 247 -1.84 -10.04 -6.96
CA GLU A 247 -2.86 -9.04 -7.12
C GLU A 247 -4.08 -9.70 -7.78
N LEU A 248 -5.29 -9.32 -7.36
CA LEU A 248 -6.58 -9.80 -7.83
C LEU A 248 -7.13 -8.90 -8.95
N ASP A 249 -7.83 -9.47 -9.93
CA ASP A 249 -8.36 -8.72 -11.06
C ASP A 249 -9.72 -8.13 -10.74
N TYR A 250 -9.92 -6.87 -11.12
CA TYR A 250 -11.19 -6.16 -10.95
C TYR A 250 -11.32 -5.06 -12.00
N GLU A 251 -12.53 -4.55 -12.16
CA GLU A 251 -12.85 -3.47 -13.10
C GLU A 251 -12.61 -2.10 -12.47
N THR A 252 -12.24 -1.10 -13.27
CA THR A 252 -12.04 0.27 -12.79
C THR A 252 -12.84 1.27 -13.61
N ASN A 253 -13.48 2.23 -12.94
CA ASN A 253 -14.22 3.32 -13.57
C ASN A 253 -13.43 4.62 -13.56
N LYS A 254 -12.59 4.81 -12.55
CA LYS A 254 -11.77 6.00 -12.32
C LYS A 254 -10.48 5.61 -11.63
N VAL A 255 -9.40 6.33 -11.91
CA VAL A 255 -8.11 6.15 -11.25
C VAL A 255 -7.74 7.44 -10.54
N ALA A 256 -7.38 7.32 -9.27
CA ALA A 256 -6.66 8.34 -8.53
C ALA A 256 -5.24 7.83 -8.25
N LEU A 257 -4.23 8.54 -8.74
CA LEU A 257 -2.82 8.19 -8.60
C LEU A 257 -2.16 9.10 -7.56
N CYS A 258 -1.77 8.55 -6.41
CA CYS A 258 -0.92 9.27 -5.45
C CYS A 258 0.54 9.07 -5.77
N VAL A 259 1.22 10.19 -5.98
CA VAL A 259 2.66 10.27 -6.26
C VAL A 259 3.38 10.75 -5.02
N ARG A 260 4.59 10.27 -4.80
CA ARG A 260 5.47 10.76 -3.73
C ARG A 260 6.86 10.97 -4.29
N ASN A 261 7.60 11.94 -3.73
CA ASN A 261 8.96 12.20 -4.19
C ASN A 261 9.81 10.93 -4.11
N PRO A 262 10.63 10.65 -5.14
CA PRO A 262 11.38 9.40 -5.20
C PRO A 262 12.41 9.29 -4.06
N LEU A 263 12.97 10.39 -3.55
CA LEU A 263 13.97 10.34 -2.48
C LEU A 263 13.42 9.71 -1.18
N ASP A 264 12.17 9.98 -0.84
CA ASP A 264 11.54 9.35 0.33
C ASP A 264 11.00 7.96 0.06
N VAL A 265 10.52 7.72 -1.16
CA VAL A 265 9.99 6.42 -1.59
C VAL A 265 11.07 5.35 -1.58
N LEU A 266 12.18 5.58 -2.29
CA LEU A 266 13.24 4.59 -2.46
C LEU A 266 13.86 4.20 -1.12
N ALA A 267 14.11 5.19 -0.26
CA ALA A 267 14.62 4.96 1.09
C ALA A 267 13.61 4.20 1.97
N SER A 268 12.32 4.54 1.91
CA SER A 268 11.30 3.80 2.64
C SER A 268 11.13 2.38 2.12
N GLN A 269 11.32 2.15 0.83
CA GLN A 269 11.15 0.86 0.18
C GLN A 269 12.32 -0.06 0.51
N PHE A 270 13.54 0.46 0.52
CA PHE A 270 14.70 -0.24 1.09
C PHE A 270 14.39 -0.74 2.50
N SER A 271 13.97 0.16 3.40
CA SER A 271 13.69 -0.27 4.78
C SER A 271 12.49 -1.22 4.87
N PHE A 272 11.53 -1.19 3.95
CA PHE A 272 10.44 -2.17 3.88
C PHE A 272 10.97 -3.55 3.49
N LEU A 273 11.74 -3.65 2.41
CA LEU A 273 12.26 -4.91 1.89
C LEU A 273 13.14 -5.65 2.90
N PHE A 274 13.96 -4.92 3.66
CA PHE A 274 14.87 -5.50 4.65
C PHE A 274 14.25 -5.83 6.02
N THR A 275 13.10 -5.23 6.35
CA THR A 275 12.41 -5.55 7.62
C THR A 275 11.19 -6.44 7.42
N TRP A 276 10.61 -6.46 6.21
CA TRP A 276 9.34 -7.10 5.90
C TRP A 276 8.19 -6.70 6.83
N THR A 277 8.18 -5.43 7.26
CA THR A 277 7.13 -4.86 8.13
C THR A 277 6.67 -3.51 7.62
N HIS A 278 5.47 -3.05 7.99
CA HIS A 278 5.04 -1.69 7.63
C HIS A 278 5.65 -0.59 8.50
N SER A 279 6.02 -0.93 9.74
CA SER A 279 6.27 0.02 10.84
C SER A 279 7.71 0.03 11.39
N LYS A 280 8.51 -1.03 11.23
CA LYS A 280 9.85 -1.11 11.84
C LYS A 280 10.91 -0.47 10.97
N ASN A 281 11.97 0.06 11.56
CA ASN A 281 13.12 0.59 10.81
C ASN A 281 14.34 -0.33 10.95
N THR A 282 15.35 -0.11 10.13
CA THR A 282 16.68 -0.69 10.34
C THR A 282 17.42 0.14 11.38
N GLU A 283 18.17 -0.48 12.29
CA GLU A 283 19.10 0.23 13.19
C GLU A 283 20.27 0.83 12.39
N GLN A 284 20.73 0.08 11.39
CA GLN A 284 21.81 0.48 10.49
C GLN A 284 21.41 1.64 9.58
N GLU A 285 22.41 2.46 9.25
CA GLU A 285 22.31 3.50 8.23
C GLU A 285 22.71 2.91 6.88
N PHE A 286 21.76 2.29 6.17
CA PHE A 286 22.04 1.52 4.96
C PHE A 286 22.82 2.26 3.86
N HIS A 287 22.73 3.59 3.80
CA HIS A 287 23.46 4.41 2.85
C HIS A 287 24.96 4.55 3.18
N LYS A 288 25.35 4.20 4.41
CA LYS A 288 26.75 4.12 4.87
C LYS A 288 27.20 2.67 5.02
N ASP A 289 26.40 1.86 5.71
CA ASP A 289 26.76 0.48 6.06
C ASP A 289 26.68 -0.48 4.85
N PHE A 290 25.83 -0.16 3.87
CA PHE A 290 25.55 -1.00 2.70
C PHE A 290 25.51 -0.18 1.41
N GLN A 291 26.44 0.79 1.25
CA GLN A 291 26.39 1.77 0.16
C GLN A 291 26.21 1.15 -1.22
N ASP A 292 27.00 0.15 -1.61
CA ASP A 292 26.90 -0.50 -2.92
C ASP A 292 25.53 -1.14 -3.16
N THR A 293 24.99 -1.82 -2.13
CA THR A 293 23.65 -2.42 -2.18
C THR A 293 22.58 -1.34 -2.27
N TRP A 294 22.70 -0.28 -1.48
CA TRP A 294 21.80 0.86 -1.49
C TRP A 294 21.76 1.53 -2.85
N GLU A 295 22.92 1.86 -3.44
CA GLU A 295 22.99 2.53 -4.73
C GLU A 295 22.40 1.67 -5.86
N ARG A 296 22.70 0.36 -5.88
CA ARG A 296 22.10 -0.56 -6.85
C ARG A 296 20.58 -0.64 -6.71
N LEU A 297 20.08 -0.82 -5.48
CA LEU A 297 18.65 -0.92 -5.23
C LEU A 297 17.93 0.40 -5.50
N ALA A 298 18.51 1.54 -5.13
CA ALA A 298 17.94 2.85 -5.41
C ALA A 298 17.82 3.11 -6.92
N LYS A 299 18.84 2.73 -7.72
CA LYS A 299 18.79 2.86 -9.19
C LYS A 299 17.71 1.96 -9.81
N TYR A 300 17.60 0.72 -9.36
CA TYR A 300 16.57 -0.21 -9.83
C TYR A 300 15.16 0.30 -9.49
N GLN A 301 14.93 0.61 -8.21
CA GLN A 301 13.64 1.10 -7.72
C GLN A 301 13.25 2.46 -8.33
N LEU A 302 14.23 3.30 -8.71
CA LEU A 302 13.97 4.53 -9.46
C LEU A 302 13.33 4.21 -10.83
N HIS A 303 13.87 3.24 -11.55
CA HIS A 303 13.33 2.84 -12.86
C HIS A 303 11.95 2.20 -12.74
N GLU A 304 11.71 1.40 -11.69
CA GLU A 304 10.36 0.91 -11.40
C GLU A 304 9.39 2.06 -11.08
N TRP A 305 9.82 3.04 -10.27
CA TRP A 305 9.03 4.23 -10.00
C TRP A 305 8.70 5.00 -11.28
N ILE A 306 9.67 5.22 -12.18
CA ILE A 306 9.45 5.88 -13.48
C ILE A 306 8.45 5.07 -14.32
N ALA A 307 8.70 3.78 -14.47
CA ALA A 307 7.88 2.87 -15.27
C ALA A 307 6.44 2.82 -14.75
N PHE A 308 6.24 2.82 -13.43
CA PHE A 308 4.93 2.74 -12.80
C PHE A 308 4.06 3.95 -13.17
N HIS A 309 4.61 5.15 -13.02
CA HIS A 309 3.87 6.38 -13.32
C HIS A 309 3.61 6.52 -14.82
N LYS A 310 4.59 6.19 -15.68
CA LYS A 310 4.42 6.17 -17.14
C LYS A 310 3.34 5.18 -17.57
N TRP A 311 3.37 3.97 -17.02
CA TRP A 311 2.37 2.95 -17.31
C TRP A 311 0.94 3.44 -17.02
N TRP A 312 0.70 4.06 -15.85
CA TRP A 312 -0.62 4.59 -15.51
C TRP A 312 -1.07 5.75 -16.41
N ILE A 313 -0.14 6.64 -16.76
CA ILE A 313 -0.39 7.72 -17.72
C ILE A 313 -0.81 7.15 -19.08
N ASP A 314 -0.07 6.15 -19.58
CA ASP A 314 -0.31 5.56 -20.89
C ASP A 314 -1.58 4.72 -20.90
N TYR A 315 -1.82 3.94 -19.84
CA TYR A 315 -3.05 3.19 -19.65
C TYR A 315 -4.27 4.10 -19.67
N ALA A 316 -4.26 5.18 -18.89
CA ALA A 316 -5.38 6.12 -18.83
C ALA A 316 -5.65 6.78 -20.19
N LYS A 317 -4.61 7.13 -20.96
CA LYS A 317 -4.77 7.66 -22.32
C LYS A 317 -5.33 6.61 -23.28
N ALA A 318 -4.76 5.41 -23.27
CA ALA A 318 -5.11 4.34 -24.22
C ALA A 318 -6.51 3.77 -23.98
N LYS A 319 -6.98 3.80 -22.72
CA LYS A 319 -8.30 3.28 -22.31
C LYS A 319 -9.32 4.38 -22.03
N GLU A 320 -8.94 5.64 -22.19
CA GLU A 320 -9.78 6.81 -21.89
C GLU A 320 -10.35 6.76 -20.45
N VAL A 321 -9.58 6.20 -19.51
CA VAL A 321 -9.97 6.11 -18.10
C VAL A 321 -9.63 7.43 -17.41
N PRO A 322 -10.58 8.06 -16.70
CA PRO A 322 -10.32 9.26 -15.91
C PRO A 322 -9.18 9.05 -14.91
N LEU A 323 -8.13 9.85 -15.03
CA LEU A 323 -6.96 9.78 -14.17
C LEU A 323 -6.77 11.11 -13.44
N PHE A 324 -6.91 11.07 -12.11
CA PHE A 324 -6.65 12.20 -11.22
C PHE A 324 -5.32 11.99 -10.47
N PHE A 325 -4.46 13.00 -10.49
CA PHE A 325 -3.20 12.97 -9.77
C PHE A 325 -3.25 13.77 -8.47
N PHE A 326 -2.56 13.30 -7.44
CA PHE A 326 -2.24 14.13 -6.29
C PHE A 326 -0.92 13.68 -5.66
N ARG A 327 -0.32 14.53 -4.83
CA ARG A 327 0.96 14.22 -4.19
C ARG A 327 0.76 13.88 -2.73
N TYR A 328 1.55 12.94 -2.24
CA TYR A 328 1.67 12.62 -0.83
C TYR A 328 2.04 13.87 -0.02
N GLU A 329 2.93 14.71 -0.56
CA GLU A 329 3.37 15.94 0.08
C GLU A 329 2.23 16.94 0.32
N ASP A 330 1.22 16.95 -0.56
CA ASP A 330 0.07 17.86 -0.45
C ASP A 330 -0.90 17.39 0.64
N ILE A 331 -1.10 16.07 0.80
CA ILE A 331 -1.97 15.50 1.84
C ILE A 331 -1.34 15.49 3.25
N ILE A 332 -0.01 15.61 3.36
CA ILE A 332 0.69 15.82 4.64
C ILE A 332 1.02 17.29 4.90
N SER A 333 0.52 18.18 4.05
CA SER A 333 0.80 19.60 4.14
C SER A 333 0.01 20.27 5.29
N SER A 334 0.18 21.58 5.46
CA SER A 334 -0.67 22.38 6.36
C SER A 334 -2.07 22.63 5.78
N THR A 335 -2.28 22.37 4.49
CA THR A 335 -3.52 22.64 3.75
C THR A 335 -3.95 21.39 2.96
N PRO A 336 -4.13 20.22 3.61
CA PRO A 336 -4.50 18.98 2.90
C PRO A 336 -5.94 19.04 2.37
N LYS A 337 -6.75 19.98 2.88
CA LYS A 337 -8.14 20.19 2.53
C LYS A 337 -8.35 20.33 1.03
N ASP A 338 -7.58 21.19 0.36
CA ASP A 338 -7.76 21.48 -1.06
C ASP A 338 -7.57 20.21 -1.90
N THR A 339 -6.56 19.39 -1.56
CA THR A 339 -6.33 18.10 -2.21
C THR A 339 -7.48 17.12 -1.99
N PHE A 340 -8.08 17.09 -0.79
CA PHE A 340 -9.26 16.27 -0.53
C PHE A 340 -10.51 16.81 -1.24
N GLU A 341 -10.69 18.13 -1.32
CA GLU A 341 -11.80 18.75 -2.04
C GLU A 341 -11.74 18.41 -3.54
N ASP A 342 -10.57 18.53 -4.16
CA ASP A 342 -10.36 18.14 -5.56
C ASP A 342 -10.58 16.63 -5.75
N PHE A 343 -9.99 15.79 -4.89
CA PHE A 343 -10.15 14.34 -4.97
C PHE A 343 -11.62 13.91 -4.88
N PHE A 344 -12.38 14.44 -3.91
CA PHE A 344 -13.78 14.06 -3.74
C PHE A 344 -14.69 14.70 -4.79
N SER A 345 -14.35 15.88 -5.31
CA SER A 345 -15.00 16.46 -6.49
C SER A 345 -14.84 15.54 -7.70
N PHE A 346 -13.63 15.02 -7.93
CA PHE A 346 -13.36 14.01 -8.96
C PHE A 346 -14.11 12.70 -8.70
N ALA A 347 -14.03 12.15 -7.48
CA ALA A 347 -14.64 10.88 -7.14
C ALA A 347 -16.17 10.90 -7.31
N LEU A 348 -16.81 12.02 -6.95
CA LEU A 348 -18.27 12.18 -6.95
C LEU A 348 -18.83 12.85 -8.20
N ASP A 349 -18.01 13.23 -9.19
CA ASP A 349 -18.44 13.98 -10.38
C ASP A 349 -19.15 15.29 -10.01
N LEU A 350 -18.53 16.05 -9.11
CA LEU A 350 -19.02 17.36 -8.70
C LEU A 350 -18.03 18.44 -9.13
N LYS A 351 -18.56 19.57 -9.58
CA LYS A 351 -17.74 20.78 -9.82
C LYS A 351 -17.11 21.30 -8.53
N SER A 352 -17.83 21.14 -7.44
CA SER A 352 -17.38 21.48 -6.10
C SER A 352 -18.18 20.67 -5.10
N ILE A 353 -17.52 20.23 -4.04
CA ILE A 353 -18.16 19.64 -2.86
C ILE A 353 -18.45 20.67 -1.76
N LYS A 354 -18.23 21.96 -2.05
CA LYS A 354 -18.52 23.04 -1.10
C LYS A 354 -19.99 22.97 -0.68
N ASP A 355 -20.22 23.13 0.62
CA ASP A 355 -21.54 23.09 1.26
C ASP A 355 -22.27 21.73 1.21
N THR A 356 -21.61 20.66 0.73
CA THR A 356 -22.15 19.29 0.80
C THR A 356 -21.75 18.58 2.09
N LEU A 357 -22.46 17.50 2.43
CA LEU A 357 -22.12 16.66 3.58
C LEU A 357 -20.66 16.19 3.53
N ILE A 358 -20.17 15.71 2.38
CA ILE A 358 -18.77 15.26 2.27
C ILE A 358 -17.78 16.42 2.47
N GLY A 359 -18.09 17.62 1.98
CA GLY A 359 -17.28 18.83 2.21
C GLY A 359 -17.20 19.18 3.69
N GLN A 360 -18.32 19.10 4.42
CA GLN A 360 -18.33 19.26 5.88
C GLN A 360 -17.52 18.17 6.58
N ARG A 361 -17.66 16.89 6.18
CA ARG A 361 -16.91 15.77 6.76
C ARG A 361 -15.40 15.96 6.62
N ILE A 362 -14.92 16.43 5.48
CA ILE A 362 -13.50 16.76 5.28
C ILE A 362 -13.04 17.81 6.29
N ASN A 363 -13.81 18.90 6.44
CA ASN A 363 -13.51 19.95 7.42
C ASN A 363 -13.47 19.39 8.86
N ASP A 364 -14.45 18.57 9.24
CA ASP A 364 -14.54 17.98 10.58
C ASP A 364 -13.35 17.07 10.86
N VAL A 365 -13.00 16.18 9.94
CA VAL A 365 -11.89 15.23 10.12
C VAL A 365 -10.56 15.97 10.19
N ILE A 366 -10.31 16.92 9.29
CA ILE A 366 -9.06 17.70 9.30
C ILE A 366 -8.96 18.56 10.56
N LYS A 367 -10.05 19.21 10.98
CA LYS A 367 -10.06 20.10 12.15
C LYS A 367 -9.97 19.34 13.48
N ASN A 368 -10.74 18.26 13.64
CA ASN A 368 -10.90 17.59 14.93
C ASN A 368 -9.86 16.49 15.16
N GLN A 369 -9.43 15.82 14.10
CA GLN A 369 -8.50 14.69 14.21
C GLN A 369 -7.12 15.02 13.62
N GLY A 370 -7.02 15.99 12.70
CA GLY A 370 -5.74 16.43 12.13
C GLY A 370 -4.94 15.24 11.59
N HIS A 371 -3.66 15.17 11.97
CA HIS A 371 -2.77 14.08 11.55
C HIS A 371 -3.17 12.72 12.17
N SER A 372 -3.82 12.70 13.34
CA SER A 372 -4.21 11.46 14.01
C SER A 372 -5.30 10.69 13.24
N ALA A 373 -6.09 11.40 12.41
CA ALA A 373 -7.08 10.82 11.51
C ALA A 373 -6.50 9.79 10.55
N SER A 374 -5.18 9.89 10.27
CA SER A 374 -4.48 9.06 9.29
C SER A 374 -3.78 7.84 9.90
N LEU A 375 -3.73 7.77 11.24
CA LEU A 375 -2.90 6.81 11.95
C LEU A 375 -3.66 5.51 12.19
N ILE A 376 -3.15 4.44 11.61
CA ILE A 376 -3.59 3.05 11.87
C ILE A 376 -2.53 2.32 12.70
N TYR A 377 -1.28 2.70 12.50
CA TYR A 377 -0.12 2.31 13.28
C TYR A 377 0.80 3.52 13.41
N GLN A 378 1.73 3.48 14.35
CA GLN A 378 2.77 4.51 14.45
C GLN A 378 3.64 4.46 13.18
N PRO A 379 3.62 5.50 12.32
CA PRO A 379 4.44 5.53 11.12
C PRO A 379 5.91 5.38 11.50
N ARG A 380 6.73 4.81 10.60
CA ARG A 380 8.19 4.72 10.80
C ARG A 380 8.73 6.08 11.24
N SER A 381 9.20 6.15 12.49
CA SER A 381 9.70 7.40 13.07
C SER A 381 10.85 7.90 12.19
N SER A 382 10.74 9.14 11.72
CA SER A 382 11.93 9.91 11.33
C SER A 382 12.67 10.21 12.61
N THR A 383 13.71 9.42 12.92
CA THR A 383 14.67 9.65 14.02
C THR A 383 14.05 9.90 15.40
N GLY A 384 14.04 8.87 16.25
CA GLY A 384 14.06 8.98 17.72
C GLY A 384 13.15 10.03 18.38
N GLY A 385 12.04 9.57 18.97
CA GLY A 385 11.28 10.32 19.97
C GLY A 385 9.94 10.87 19.50
N GLN A 386 9.01 10.98 20.45
CA GLN A 386 7.64 11.47 20.30
C GLN A 386 7.52 12.96 19.85
N ALA A 387 8.60 13.59 19.37
CA ALA A 387 8.76 15.05 19.37
C ALA A 387 8.71 15.75 18.00
N SER A 388 8.39 15.08 16.89
CA SER A 388 7.99 15.83 15.68
C SER A 388 6.73 15.25 15.02
N GLN A 389 5.58 15.67 15.52
CA GLN A 389 4.26 15.50 14.89
C GLN A 389 4.13 16.18 13.50
N LYS A 390 5.21 16.80 12.98
CA LYS A 390 5.28 17.29 11.61
C LYS A 390 5.89 16.21 10.73
N THR A 391 5.08 15.61 9.87
CA THR A 391 5.57 14.76 8.78
C THR A 391 6.55 15.57 7.93
N GLN A 392 7.80 15.09 7.88
CA GLN A 392 8.85 15.74 7.11
C GLN A 392 8.74 15.32 5.65
N VAL A 393 8.78 16.31 4.75
CA VAL A 393 8.97 16.10 3.31
C VAL A 393 10.48 16.05 3.02
N ASN A 394 10.89 15.18 2.10
CA ASN A 394 12.28 15.06 1.65
C ASN A 394 13.30 14.81 2.78
N LYS A 395 12.90 14.03 3.79
CA LYS A 395 13.75 13.77 4.96
C LYS A 395 14.96 12.90 4.63
N ASN A 396 14.90 12.14 3.55
CA ASN A 396 15.93 11.18 3.17
C ASN A 396 17.00 11.76 2.25
N LEU A 397 16.97 13.05 1.89
CA LEU A 397 17.94 13.66 0.97
C LEU A 397 19.40 13.37 1.36
N HIS A 398 19.73 13.43 2.66
CA HIS A 398 21.07 13.17 3.20
C HIS A 398 21.59 11.75 2.94
N ARG A 399 20.74 10.81 2.51
CA ARG A 399 21.09 9.40 2.25
C ARG A 399 21.58 9.17 0.82
N TYR A 400 21.60 10.19 -0.02
CA TYR A 400 21.97 10.08 -1.43
C TYR A 400 23.31 10.75 -1.68
N SER A 401 24.24 10.01 -2.31
CA SER A 401 25.46 10.59 -2.84
C SER A 401 25.14 11.56 -3.99
N GLN A 402 26.03 12.52 -4.25
CA GLN A 402 25.82 13.47 -5.36
C GLN A 402 25.67 12.74 -6.70
N VAL A 403 26.46 11.68 -6.92
CA VAL A 403 26.39 10.83 -8.10
C VAL A 403 25.00 10.19 -8.26
N LEU A 404 24.43 9.66 -7.17
CA LEU A 404 23.10 9.08 -7.21
C LEU A 404 22.01 10.13 -7.40
N LEU A 405 22.15 11.32 -6.80
CA LEU A 405 21.23 12.45 -7.04
C LEU A 405 21.25 12.91 -8.50
N ASP A 406 22.43 13.02 -9.10
CA ASP A 406 22.56 13.42 -10.50
C ASP A 406 21.97 12.36 -11.43
N TYR A 407 22.20 11.08 -11.13
CA TYR A 407 21.54 9.98 -11.84
C TYR A 407 20.01 10.06 -11.72
N ILE A 408 19.47 10.30 -10.53
CA ILE A 408 18.00 10.46 -10.33
C ILE A 408 17.46 11.62 -11.17
N LYS A 409 18.16 12.77 -11.14
CA LYS A 409 17.78 13.95 -11.93
C LYS A 409 17.79 13.69 -13.42
N GLU A 410 18.76 12.93 -13.91
CA GLU A 410 18.88 12.61 -15.33
C GLU A 410 17.76 11.66 -15.76
N GLN A 411 17.59 10.54 -15.06
CA GLN A 411 16.69 9.47 -15.47
C GLN A 411 15.21 9.83 -15.28
N ALA A 412 14.86 10.57 -14.23
CA ALA A 412 13.47 10.90 -13.89
C ALA A 412 13.06 12.33 -14.25
N ALA A 413 13.87 13.06 -15.04
CA ALA A 413 13.69 14.49 -15.28
C ALA A 413 12.25 14.84 -15.67
N ASP A 414 11.70 14.18 -16.70
CA ASP A 414 10.34 14.40 -17.19
C ASP A 414 9.27 14.33 -16.08
N LEU A 415 9.28 13.27 -15.28
CA LEU A 415 8.33 13.08 -14.18
C LEU A 415 8.59 14.04 -13.01
N LEU A 416 9.85 14.37 -12.72
CA LEU A 416 10.18 15.34 -11.67
C LEU A 416 9.63 16.73 -12.00
N TYR A 417 9.75 17.18 -13.25
CA TYR A 417 9.11 18.41 -13.70
C TYR A 417 7.58 18.27 -13.71
N PHE A 418 7.05 17.19 -14.31
CA PHE A 418 5.62 16.96 -14.43
C PHE A 418 4.89 16.99 -13.08
N PHE A 419 5.46 16.40 -12.03
CA PHE A 419 4.90 16.38 -10.67
C PHE A 419 5.31 17.58 -9.79
N GLY A 420 6.08 18.54 -10.31
CA GLY A 420 6.47 19.73 -9.57
C GLY A 420 7.42 19.45 -8.40
N TYR A 421 8.37 18.53 -8.62
CA TYR A 421 9.45 18.24 -7.68
C TYR A 421 10.75 19.00 -7.99
N VAL A 422 10.79 19.74 -9.10
CA VAL A 422 11.93 20.57 -9.48
C VAL A 422 11.72 22.00 -8.97
N GLN A 423 12.74 22.54 -8.29
CA GLN A 423 12.78 23.94 -7.91
C GLN A 423 13.04 24.79 -9.17
N ILE A 424 12.07 25.63 -9.55
CA ILE A 424 12.16 26.47 -10.76
C ILE A 424 12.49 27.91 -10.43
N ASP A 425 11.86 28.46 -9.39
CA ASP A 425 12.06 29.83 -8.95
C ASP A 425 12.75 29.84 -7.58
N LYS A 426 13.90 30.50 -7.45
CA LYS A 426 14.62 30.61 -6.17
C LYS A 426 13.90 31.51 -5.16
N GLU A 427 13.02 32.39 -5.63
CA GLU A 427 12.32 33.38 -4.80
C GLU A 427 11.05 32.79 -4.15
N THR A 428 10.46 31.77 -4.78
CA THR A 428 9.31 31.04 -4.23
C THR A 428 9.76 29.65 -3.79
N PRO A 429 10.14 29.43 -2.51
CA PRO A 429 10.44 28.10 -2.01
C PRO A 429 9.15 27.27 -1.97
N GLU A 430 8.83 26.63 -3.09
CA GLU A 430 7.83 25.59 -3.11
C GLU A 430 8.28 24.47 -2.17
N ARG A 431 7.38 24.07 -1.27
CA ARG A 431 7.62 22.98 -0.31
C ARG A 431 8.00 21.66 -0.98
N THR A 432 7.80 21.54 -2.29
CA THR A 432 8.04 20.34 -3.10
C THR A 432 9.23 20.44 -4.05
N GLY A 433 9.92 21.59 -4.14
CA GLY A 433 11.10 21.77 -5.00
C GLY A 433 12.35 21.06 -4.46
N PHE A 434 12.37 19.73 -4.53
CA PHE A 434 13.43 18.91 -3.94
C PHE A 434 14.68 18.80 -4.82
N PHE A 435 14.55 19.09 -6.12
CA PHE A 435 15.63 18.95 -7.09
C PHE A 435 15.99 20.29 -7.70
N ASN A 436 17.27 20.65 -7.62
CA ASN A 436 17.83 21.85 -8.25
C ASN A 436 18.60 21.46 -9.52
N TYR A 437 18.27 22.07 -10.65
CA TYR A 437 19.04 21.94 -11.89
C TYR A 437 19.88 23.19 -12.10
N LYS A 438 21.09 23.03 -12.66
CA LYS A 438 21.94 24.18 -12.99
C LYS A 438 21.31 25.00 -14.12
N ASP A 439 20.86 24.28 -15.14
CA ASP A 439 20.20 24.81 -16.33
C ASP A 439 18.91 24.00 -16.54
N HIS A 440 17.80 24.70 -16.79
CA HIS A 440 16.51 24.05 -17.06
C HIS A 440 16.35 23.80 -18.56
N ASP A 441 15.97 22.58 -18.94
CA ASP A 441 15.54 22.30 -20.31
C ASP A 441 14.19 23.01 -20.56
N PRO A 442 14.08 23.91 -21.55
CA PRO A 442 12.84 24.62 -21.85
C PRO A 442 11.63 23.71 -22.11
N LYS A 443 11.85 22.52 -22.69
CA LYS A 443 10.78 21.55 -22.95
C LYS A 443 10.24 20.94 -21.67
N LEU A 444 11.13 20.58 -20.74
CA LEU A 444 10.74 20.04 -19.43
C LEU A 444 10.10 21.12 -18.55
N LEU A 445 10.62 22.35 -18.63
CA LEU A 445 10.07 23.50 -17.91
C LEU A 445 8.62 23.78 -18.33
N ALA A 446 8.31 23.66 -19.63
CA ALA A 446 6.95 23.79 -20.15
C ALA A 446 5.97 22.72 -19.62
N GLN A 447 6.50 21.59 -19.11
CA GLN A 447 5.72 20.51 -18.51
C GLN A 447 5.67 20.60 -16.98
N SER A 448 6.29 21.63 -16.38
CA SER A 448 6.28 21.79 -14.93
C SER A 448 4.86 21.81 -14.38
N HIS A 449 4.62 21.03 -13.32
CA HIS A 449 3.30 20.88 -12.72
C HIS A 449 2.21 20.43 -13.71
N GLY A 450 2.59 19.72 -14.78
CA GLY A 450 1.66 19.23 -15.79
C GLY A 450 0.52 18.40 -15.21
N PHE A 451 0.70 17.75 -14.05
CA PHE A 451 -0.37 17.03 -13.36
C PHE A 451 -1.54 17.94 -12.91
N LYS A 452 -1.27 19.20 -12.54
CA LYS A 452 -2.32 20.16 -12.16
C LYS A 452 -3.16 20.56 -13.37
N GLU A 453 -2.50 20.82 -14.49
CA GLU A 453 -3.20 21.12 -15.74
C GLU A 453 -3.98 19.90 -16.25
N TRP A 454 -3.41 18.69 -16.11
CA TRP A 454 -4.12 17.45 -16.39
C TRP A 454 -5.43 17.34 -15.60
N ASN A 455 -5.37 17.51 -14.28
CA ASN A 455 -6.56 17.47 -13.42
C ASN A 455 -7.58 18.56 -13.79
N LYS A 456 -7.12 19.76 -14.14
CA LYS A 456 -7.99 20.86 -14.58
C LYS A 456 -8.73 20.51 -15.88
N GLN A 457 -8.03 19.95 -16.86
CA GLN A 457 -8.65 19.50 -18.11
C GLN A 457 -9.66 18.38 -17.88
N LEU A 458 -9.38 17.47 -16.95
CA LEU A 458 -10.32 16.44 -16.53
C LEU A 458 -11.63 17.03 -16.00
N PHE A 459 -11.57 18.04 -15.13
CA PHE A 459 -12.79 18.71 -14.64
C PHE A 459 -13.57 19.41 -15.76
N ILE A 460 -12.88 20.04 -16.72
CA ILE A 460 -13.53 20.67 -17.90
C ILE A 460 -14.20 19.62 -18.79
N GLN A 461 -13.61 18.44 -18.95
CA GLN A 461 -14.18 17.36 -19.75
C GLN A 461 -15.40 16.74 -19.07
N ASN A 462 -15.35 16.53 -17.75
CA ASN A 462 -16.47 15.99 -16.98
C ASN A 462 -17.71 16.89 -17.03
N GLU A 463 -17.56 18.21 -17.23
CA GLU A 463 -18.71 19.11 -17.45
C GLU A 463 -19.47 18.82 -18.76
N LYS A 464 -18.89 18.06 -19.70
CA LYS A 464 -19.45 17.86 -21.06
C LYS A 464 -20.03 16.47 -21.32
N VAL A 465 -19.82 15.48 -20.42
CA VAL A 465 -20.17 14.08 -20.69
C VAL A 465 -21.28 13.62 -19.74
N GLU A 466 -22.50 13.40 -20.26
CA GLU A 466 -23.66 13.00 -19.45
C GLU A 466 -23.61 11.55 -18.95
N HIS A 467 -22.87 10.64 -19.58
CA HIS A 467 -22.78 9.26 -19.11
C HIS A 467 -21.41 8.67 -19.39
N PHE A 468 -20.62 8.46 -18.33
CA PHE A 468 -19.46 7.57 -18.39
C PHE A 468 -19.97 6.14 -18.53
N LYS A 469 -20.00 5.63 -19.77
CA LYS A 469 -19.96 4.18 -19.97
C LYS A 469 -18.54 3.76 -19.68
N ALA A 470 -18.30 3.10 -18.55
CA ALA A 470 -17.10 2.31 -18.40
C ALA A 470 -16.99 1.44 -19.65
N GLN A 471 -15.90 1.59 -20.40
CA GLN A 471 -15.58 0.64 -21.46
C GLN A 471 -15.54 -0.75 -20.83
N GLU A 472 -15.82 -1.78 -21.64
CA GLU A 472 -15.72 -3.17 -21.15
C GLU A 472 -14.38 -3.34 -20.41
N PRO A 473 -14.41 -3.96 -19.22
CA PRO A 473 -13.22 -4.13 -18.40
C PRO A 473 -12.13 -4.82 -19.21
N SER A 474 -11.11 -4.07 -19.62
CA SER A 474 -9.87 -4.72 -20.04
C SER A 474 -9.28 -5.31 -18.78
N TYR A 475 -9.07 -6.64 -18.73
CA TYR A 475 -8.34 -7.29 -17.66
C TYR A 475 -7.17 -6.40 -17.24
N PHE A 476 -7.29 -5.81 -16.05
CA PHE A 476 -6.32 -4.86 -15.52
C PHE A 476 -4.92 -5.49 -15.51
N LYS A 477 -4.87 -6.81 -15.42
CA LYS A 477 -3.69 -7.64 -15.60
C LYS A 477 -3.77 -8.42 -16.87
N SER A 478 -2.98 -8.00 -17.82
CA SER A 478 -2.66 -8.82 -18.98
C SER A 478 -1.16 -9.10 -18.96
N GLN A 479 -0.75 -10.24 -19.52
CA GLN A 479 0.67 -10.54 -19.68
C GLN A 479 1.34 -9.45 -20.52
N GLU A 480 0.62 -8.87 -21.48
CA GLU A 480 1.04 -7.72 -22.28
C GLU A 480 1.25 -6.48 -21.42
N GLY A 481 0.37 -6.19 -20.45
CA GLY A 481 0.53 -5.07 -19.51
C GLY A 481 1.78 -5.19 -18.65
N ILE A 482 2.06 -6.39 -18.13
CA ILE A 482 3.30 -6.69 -17.37
C ILE A 482 4.53 -6.59 -18.27
N GLN A 483 4.46 -7.13 -19.49
CA GLN A 483 5.55 -7.03 -20.46
C GLN A 483 5.83 -5.57 -20.85
N TYR A 484 4.77 -4.76 -21.02
CA TYR A 484 4.91 -3.34 -21.28
C TYR A 484 5.56 -2.62 -20.11
N PHE A 485 5.10 -2.84 -18.88
CA PHE A 485 5.74 -2.28 -17.69
C PHE A 485 7.24 -2.67 -17.59
N ARG A 486 7.57 -3.94 -17.78
CA ARG A 486 8.98 -4.40 -17.82
C ARG A 486 9.78 -3.74 -18.93
N SER A 487 9.16 -3.48 -20.09
CA SER A 487 9.82 -2.77 -21.18
C SER A 487 10.15 -1.31 -20.83
N LEU A 488 9.35 -0.68 -19.97
CA LEU A 488 9.57 0.69 -19.47
C LEU A 488 10.72 0.77 -18.45
N ILE A 489 10.97 -0.29 -17.68
CA ILE A 489 12.11 -0.37 -16.74
C ILE A 489 13.45 -0.40 -17.49
N GLY A 490 13.47 -1.02 -18.67
CA GLY A 490 14.67 -1.18 -19.51
C GLY A 490 15.42 -2.48 -19.24
N LYS A 491 15.92 -3.12 -20.32
CA LYS A 491 16.54 -4.46 -20.26
C LYS A 491 17.86 -4.52 -19.49
N GLU A 492 18.57 -3.40 -19.40
CA GLU A 492 19.86 -3.29 -18.71
C GLU A 492 19.71 -3.13 -17.18
N ILE A 493 18.48 -2.89 -16.71
CA ILE A 493 18.18 -2.67 -15.30
C ILE A 493 17.78 -4.01 -14.69
N VAL A 494 18.76 -4.66 -14.04
CA VAL A 494 18.57 -5.95 -13.39
C VAL A 494 18.15 -5.74 -11.94
N ASP A 495 17.11 -6.46 -11.50
CA ASP A 495 16.68 -6.48 -10.10
C ASP A 495 17.85 -6.92 -9.20
N PRO A 496 18.37 -6.04 -8.34
CA PRO A 496 19.45 -6.39 -7.44
C PRO A 496 18.98 -7.25 -6.26
N LEU A 497 17.66 -7.48 -6.09
CA LEU A 497 17.06 -8.33 -5.06
C LEU A 497 17.21 -9.84 -5.31
N VAL A 498 18.18 -10.25 -6.12
CA VAL A 498 19.03 -11.38 -5.69
C VAL A 498 19.73 -10.92 -4.42
N LEU A 499 18.98 -10.92 -3.31
CA LEU A 499 19.39 -10.53 -1.96
C LEU A 499 20.81 -11.04 -1.77
N ASN A 500 21.75 -10.13 -1.60
CA ASN A 500 23.11 -10.50 -1.26
C ASN A 500 22.99 -11.35 0.01
N ASP A 501 23.28 -12.65 -0.09
CA ASP A 501 22.87 -13.66 0.91
C ASP A 501 23.41 -13.42 2.32
N ASN A 502 24.24 -12.40 2.49
CA ASN A 502 25.05 -12.10 3.68
C ASN A 502 24.73 -10.75 4.36
N ILE A 503 23.67 -10.03 3.98
CA ILE A 503 23.32 -8.78 4.70
C ILE A 503 22.51 -9.12 5.96
N ILE A 504 23.08 -8.78 7.12
CA ILE A 504 22.42 -8.89 8.41
C ILE A 504 21.94 -7.50 8.85
N VAL A 505 20.62 -7.34 8.99
CA VAL A 505 20.00 -6.10 9.44
C VAL A 505 19.44 -6.28 10.85
N ARG A 506 19.65 -5.29 11.71
CA ARG A 506 19.03 -5.22 13.03
C ARG A 506 17.80 -4.33 12.94
N MET A 507 16.69 -4.76 13.53
CA MET A 507 15.45 -3.98 13.52
C MET A 507 15.39 -3.07 14.73
N ALA A 508 15.11 -1.79 14.48
CA ALA A 508 14.94 -0.78 15.51
C ALA A 508 13.47 -0.67 15.96
N ASN A 509 13.29 -0.43 17.26
CA ASN A 509 12.02 -0.36 18.02
C ASN A 509 11.40 -1.73 18.28
#